data_AF-A0A920NLF5-F1
#
_entry.id   AF-A0A920NLF5-F1
#
_cell.length_a   1.000
_cell.length_b   1.000
_cell.length_c   1.000
_cell.angle_alpha   90.00
_cell.angle_beta   90.00
_cell.angle_gamma   90.00
#
_symmetry.space_group_name_H-M   'P 1'
#
loop_
_entity.id
_entity.type
_entity.pdbx_description
1 polymer ?
#
loop_
_entity_poly.entity_id
_entity_poly.type
_entity_poly.pdbx_seq_one_letter_code
_entity_poly.pdbx_strand_id
1 'polypeptide(L)'
;MLEMIESTKILRQALKDIPTNGDVHQALPKKIRPPKGSIYRRTESPRGDLGYYIISDGSPQPYRLKMRSPAFTALSVLNEISRGWMLSDVIAVLGSLDIVLGGNRSMTVDQLIDWFPISATWPGLTFLLAVLICAVPVFLFIAVYALVVIYGELKISSFMQDKGRTDGSRCGASCLALGITAAHC
;
A
#
# COMPACT_ATOMS: atom_id res chain seq x y z
N MET A 1 -18.41 0.04 10.87
CA MET A 1 -19.88 0.05 10.60
C MET A 1 -20.70 0.82 11.62
N LEU A 2 -20.41 0.76 12.93
CA LEU A 2 -21.20 1.49 13.94
C LEU A 2 -21.25 3.01 13.68
N GLU A 3 -20.15 3.62 13.27
CA GLU A 3 -20.09 5.05 12.91
C GLU A 3 -21.03 5.44 11.77
N MET A 4 -21.26 4.55 10.78
CA MET A 4 -22.20 4.81 9.69
C MET A 4 -23.65 4.82 10.20
N ILE A 5 -23.96 3.92 11.13
CA ILE A 5 -25.28 3.86 11.76
C ILE A 5 -25.53 5.14 12.56
N GLU A 6 -24.54 5.59 13.34
CA GLU A 6 -24.67 6.84 14.11
C GLU A 6 -24.74 8.07 13.20
N SER A 7 -23.92 8.12 12.15
CA SER A 7 -24.01 9.19 11.13
C SER A 7 -25.42 9.27 10.54
N THR A 8 -26.03 8.12 10.24
CA THR A 8 -27.41 8.05 9.72
C THR A 8 -28.42 8.57 10.74
N LYS A 9 -28.24 8.30 12.04
CA LYS A 9 -29.12 8.83 13.08
C LYS A 9 -29.02 10.35 13.20
N ILE A 10 -27.80 10.89 13.17
CA ILE A 10 -27.56 12.34 13.20
C ILE A 10 -28.18 13.02 11.97
N LEU A 11 -28.03 12.45 10.78
CA LEU A 11 -28.67 12.97 9.56
C LEU A 11 -30.20 12.99 9.67
N ARG A 12 -30.81 11.95 10.24
CA ARG A 12 -32.26 11.92 10.48
C ARG A 12 -32.73 12.95 11.50
N GLN A 13 -31.91 13.27 12.50
CA GLN A 13 -32.19 14.33 13.47
C GLN A 13 -32.09 15.70 12.79
N ALA A 14 -30.98 15.97 12.11
CA ALA A 14 -30.75 17.21 11.38
C ALA A 14 -31.83 17.50 10.33
N LEU A 15 -32.33 16.46 9.64
CA LEU A 15 -33.41 16.61 8.66
C LEU A 15 -34.75 17.02 9.29
N LYS A 16 -35.03 16.61 10.53
CA LYS A 16 -36.25 17.02 11.25
C LYS A 16 -36.17 18.47 11.71
N ASP A 17 -34.98 18.90 12.11
CA ASP A 17 -34.74 20.22 12.69
C ASP A 17 -34.32 21.26 11.64
N ILE A 18 -34.38 20.92 10.36
CA ILE A 18 -33.97 21.84 9.29
C ILE A 18 -34.98 22.99 9.16
N PRO A 19 -34.57 24.26 9.32
CA PRO A 19 -35.49 25.38 9.14
C PRO A 19 -35.83 25.53 7.65
N THR A 20 -37.13 25.59 7.33
CA THR A 20 -37.62 25.70 5.95
C THR A 20 -37.37 27.06 5.31
N ASN A 21 -37.18 28.11 6.14
CA ASN A 21 -36.95 29.47 5.70
C ASN A 21 -35.59 29.97 6.21
N GLY A 22 -34.67 30.24 5.28
CA GLY A 22 -33.34 30.80 5.53
C GLY A 22 -32.48 30.71 4.28
N ASP A 23 -31.79 31.79 3.92
CA ASP A 23 -30.83 31.77 2.82
C ASP A 23 -29.49 31.19 3.33
N VAL A 24 -29.18 29.96 2.94
CA VAL A 24 -27.90 29.29 3.26
C VAL A 24 -26.69 30.03 2.68
N HIS A 25 -26.92 30.92 1.72
CA HIS A 25 -25.91 31.76 1.08
C HIS A 25 -25.93 33.21 1.57
N GLN A 26 -26.67 33.53 2.65
CA GLN A 26 -26.67 34.88 3.21
C GLN A 26 -25.22 35.31 3.44
N ALA A 27 -24.80 36.30 2.65
CA ALA A 27 -23.43 36.45 2.21
C ALA A 27 -22.45 36.56 3.38
N LEU A 28 -21.71 35.48 3.64
CA LEU A 28 -20.43 35.61 4.33
C LEU A 28 -19.60 36.64 3.56
N PRO A 29 -18.97 37.61 4.24
CA PRO A 29 -18.24 38.66 3.57
C PRO A 29 -17.16 38.03 2.67
N LYS A 30 -17.21 38.33 1.36
CA LYS A 30 -16.30 37.77 0.33
C LYS A 30 -14.81 37.92 0.66
N LYS A 31 -14.48 38.81 1.60
CA LYS A 31 -13.12 39.06 2.09
C LYS A 31 -13.14 39.20 3.61
N ILE A 32 -12.87 38.10 4.29
CA ILE A 32 -12.68 38.07 5.74
C ILE A 32 -11.25 38.53 6.01
N ARG A 33 -11.07 39.59 6.81
CA ARG A 33 -9.76 39.99 7.36
C ARG A 33 -9.70 39.51 8.81
N PRO A 34 -9.11 38.33 9.07
CA PRO A 34 -9.01 37.82 10.43
C PRO A 34 -8.09 38.72 11.28
N PRO A 35 -8.31 38.77 12.60
CA PRO A 35 -7.39 39.45 13.51
C PRO A 35 -6.02 38.78 13.50
N LYS A 36 -4.98 39.54 13.85
CA LYS A 36 -3.62 39.01 14.00
C LYS A 36 -3.59 37.96 15.10
N GLY A 37 -3.03 36.79 14.81
CA GLY A 37 -2.92 35.72 15.80
C GLY A 37 -2.64 34.35 15.19
N SER A 38 -2.50 33.35 16.06
CA SER A 38 -2.42 31.94 15.68
C SER A 38 -3.60 31.16 16.26
N ILE A 39 -4.10 30.20 15.50
CA ILE A 39 -5.16 29.30 15.94
C ILE A 39 -4.85 27.88 15.49
N TYR A 40 -5.10 26.93 16.40
CA TYR A 40 -5.17 25.52 16.08
C TYR A 40 -6.61 25.04 16.26
N ARG A 41 -7.21 24.50 15.19
CA ARG A 41 -8.52 23.87 15.27
C ARG A 41 -8.44 22.44 14.76
N ARG A 42 -8.98 21.53 15.57
CA ARG A 42 -9.20 20.13 15.23
C ARG A 42 -10.65 19.93 14.80
N THR A 43 -10.83 19.13 13.76
CA THR A 43 -12.12 18.63 13.29
C THR A 43 -12.03 17.11 13.18
N GLU A 44 -13.13 16.44 13.47
CA GLU A 44 -13.25 15.00 13.27
C GLU A 44 -13.51 14.71 11.78
N SER A 45 -12.61 13.95 11.17
CA SER A 45 -12.79 13.38 9.84
C SER A 45 -13.10 11.89 9.97
N PRO A 46 -13.70 11.24 8.96
CA PRO A 46 -13.94 9.79 9.00
C PRO A 46 -12.65 8.96 9.13
N ARG A 47 -11.48 9.57 8.90
CA ARG A 47 -10.16 8.94 9.02
C ARG A 47 -9.45 9.28 10.32
N GLY A 48 -10.11 10.02 11.21
CA GLY A 48 -9.57 10.49 12.48
C GLY A 48 -9.36 12.00 12.54
N ASP A 49 -8.37 12.41 13.32
CA ASP A 49 -8.14 13.80 13.70
C ASP A 49 -7.51 14.65 12.57
N LEU A 50 -8.30 15.57 12.03
CA LEU A 50 -7.84 16.56 11.06
C LEU A 50 -7.61 17.91 11.76
N GLY A 51 -6.36 18.38 11.75
CA GLY A 51 -5.97 19.64 12.41
C GLY A 51 -5.53 20.71 11.43
N TYR A 52 -5.96 21.95 11.65
CA TYR A 52 -5.47 23.13 10.94
C TYR A 52 -4.81 24.10 11.92
N TYR A 53 -3.54 24.40 11.65
CA TYR A 53 -2.80 25.45 12.33
C TYR A 53 -2.63 26.64 11.38
N ILE A 54 -3.20 27.78 11.74
CA ILE A 54 -3.23 28.98 10.90
C ILE A 54 -2.62 30.15 11.68
N ILE A 55 -1.73 30.89 11.03
CA ILE A 55 -1.19 32.17 11.52
C ILE A 55 -1.67 33.27 10.57
N SER A 56 -2.26 34.33 11.13
CA SER A 56 -2.65 35.53 10.40
C SER A 56 -1.87 36.75 10.89
N ASP A 57 -1.43 37.55 9.92
CA ASP A 57 -0.84 38.88 10.05
C ASP A 57 -1.87 40.01 9.80
N GLY A 58 -3.16 39.68 9.72
CA GLY A 58 -4.24 40.62 9.38
C GLY A 58 -4.47 40.81 7.87
N SER A 59 -3.66 40.14 7.04
CA SER A 59 -3.89 40.05 5.59
C SER A 59 -5.09 39.14 5.28
N PRO A 60 -5.77 39.32 4.13
CA PRO A 60 -6.74 38.35 3.60
C PRO A 60 -6.12 36.98 3.27
N GLN A 61 -4.79 36.88 3.21
CA GLN A 61 -4.08 35.62 2.98
C GLN A 61 -3.46 35.14 4.30
N PRO A 62 -3.52 33.83 4.61
CA PRO A 62 -2.86 33.30 5.79
C PRO A 62 -1.34 33.42 5.63
N TYR A 63 -0.67 33.96 6.64
CA TYR A 63 0.79 34.05 6.68
C TYR A 63 1.43 32.66 6.70
N ARG A 64 0.83 31.72 7.46
CA ARG A 64 1.23 30.31 7.47
C ARG A 64 0.01 29.43 7.72
N LEU A 65 -0.13 28.38 6.93
CA LEU A 65 -1.11 27.32 7.13
C LEU A 65 -0.38 25.99 7.19
N LYS A 66 -0.55 25.26 8.30
CA LYS A 66 -0.06 23.88 8.45
C LYS A 66 -1.26 22.97 8.71
N MET A 67 -1.47 22.04 7.80
CA MET A 67 -2.46 20.98 7.94
C MET A 67 -1.80 19.74 8.55
N ARG A 68 -2.45 19.16 9.56
CA ARG A 68 -2.10 17.86 10.15
C ARG A 68 -3.05 16.84 9.55
N SER A 69 -2.55 16.07 8.58
CA SER A 69 -3.31 15.01 7.93
C SER A 69 -3.44 13.78 8.86
N PRO A 70 -4.65 13.21 9.02
CA PRO A 70 -4.84 11.99 9.80
C PRO A 70 -4.09 10.81 9.19
N ALA A 71 -4.06 10.70 7.86
CA ALA A 71 -3.41 9.60 7.14
C ALA A 71 -1.89 9.53 7.39
N PHE A 72 -1.22 10.68 7.52
CA PHE A 72 0.22 10.72 7.82
C PHE A 72 0.53 10.20 9.23
N THR A 73 -0.36 10.46 10.19
CA THR A 73 -0.20 9.94 11.56
C THR A 73 -0.50 8.44 11.61
N ALA A 74 -1.50 7.96 10.85
CA ALA A 74 -1.79 6.53 10.74
C ALA A 74 -0.62 5.75 10.12
N LEU A 75 0.01 6.31 9.07
CA LEU A 75 1.16 5.72 8.38
C LEU A 75 2.39 5.55 9.29
N SER A 76 2.63 6.45 10.24
CA SER A 76 3.82 6.33 11.10
C SER A 76 3.83 5.08 11.98
N VAL A 77 2.64 4.51 12.24
CA VAL A 77 2.48 3.30 13.05
C VAL A 77 2.65 2.03 12.21
N LEU A 78 2.58 2.12 10.88
CA LEU A 78 2.61 0.97 9.97
C LEU A 78 3.83 0.07 10.19
N ASN A 79 5.01 0.65 10.38
CA ASN A 79 6.25 -0.10 10.61
C ASN A 79 6.14 -0.99 11.86
N GLU A 80 5.52 -0.50 12.94
CA GLU A 80 5.42 -1.27 14.17
C GLU A 80 4.39 -2.40 14.05
N ILE A 81 3.25 -2.15 13.42
CA ILE A 81 2.16 -3.14 13.29
C ILE A 81 2.40 -4.21 12.22
N SER A 82 3.28 -3.94 11.25
CA SER A 82 3.58 -4.86 10.13
C SER A 82 4.76 -5.79 10.40
N ARG A 83 5.48 -5.63 11.52
CA ARG A 83 6.64 -6.47 11.86
C ARG A 83 6.22 -7.92 12.09
N GLY A 84 6.84 -8.83 11.34
CA GLY A 84 6.60 -10.28 11.47
C GLY A 84 5.38 -10.78 10.69
N TRP A 85 4.69 -9.90 9.95
CA TRP A 85 3.57 -10.27 9.09
C TRP A 85 4.02 -10.58 7.67
N MET A 86 3.21 -11.34 6.93
CA MET A 86 3.48 -11.62 5.53
C MET A 86 3.16 -10.38 4.67
N LEU A 87 3.79 -10.26 3.50
CA LEU A 87 3.56 -9.13 2.59
C LEU A 87 2.07 -8.99 2.20
N SER A 88 1.35 -10.10 2.11
CA SER A 88 -0.11 -10.12 1.88
C SER A 88 -0.88 -9.35 2.94
N ASP A 89 -0.47 -9.48 4.19
CA ASP A 89 -1.19 -8.89 5.32
C ASP A 89 -0.88 -7.40 5.45
N VAL A 90 0.32 -6.98 5.04
CA VAL A 90 0.68 -5.55 4.96
C VAL A 90 -0.28 -4.80 4.02
N ILE A 91 -0.69 -5.42 2.91
CA ILE A 91 -1.67 -4.82 1.98
C ILE A 91 -3.05 -4.71 2.65
N ALA A 92 -3.47 -5.73 3.39
CA ALA A 92 -4.74 -5.70 4.13
C ALA A 92 -4.73 -4.61 5.22
N VAL A 93 -3.63 -4.48 5.95
CA VAL A 93 -3.42 -3.43 6.97
C VAL A 93 -3.44 -2.04 6.33
N LEU A 94 -2.76 -1.86 5.19
CA LEU A 94 -2.79 -0.60 4.44
C LEU A 94 -4.20 -0.23 3.99
N GLY A 95 -4.98 -1.20 3.49
CA GLY A 95 -6.38 -1.00 3.13
C GLY A 95 -7.24 -0.62 4.33
N SER A 96 -7.00 -1.23 5.49
CA SER A 96 -7.73 -0.92 6.72
C SER A 96 -7.45 0.49 7.27
N LEU A 97 -6.28 1.07 6.98
CA LEU A 97 -5.91 2.42 7.43
C LEU A 97 -6.45 3.54 6.52
N ASP A 98 -7.05 3.19 5.37
CA ASP A 98 -7.61 4.13 4.37
C ASP A 98 -6.66 5.30 4.03
N ILE A 99 -5.43 4.93 3.65
CA ILE A 99 -4.37 5.89 3.34
C ILE A 99 -4.58 6.44 1.94
N VAL A 100 -5.06 7.68 1.85
CA VAL A 100 -5.00 8.46 0.60
C VAL A 100 -3.77 9.33 0.64
N LEU A 101 -2.77 8.92 -0.14
CA LEU A 101 -1.64 9.77 -0.48
C LEU A 101 -2.14 10.84 -1.46
N GLY A 102 -2.55 11.98 -0.90
CA GLY A 102 -2.90 13.17 -1.67
C GLY A 102 -1.65 13.73 -2.36
N GLY A 103 -1.26 13.12 -3.46
CA GLY A 103 -0.52 13.83 -4.50
C GLY A 103 -1.44 14.91 -5.06
N ASN A 104 -0.87 16.07 -5.37
CA ASN A 104 -1.52 17.09 -6.19
C ASN A 104 -1.83 16.52 -7.60
N ARG A 105 -2.89 15.74 -7.68
CA ARG A 105 -3.74 15.37 -8.81
C ARG A 105 -4.61 14.23 -8.31
N SER A 106 -5.89 14.50 -8.14
CA SER A 106 -6.89 13.47 -8.29
C SER A 106 -6.68 12.85 -9.68
N MET A 107 -5.98 11.72 -9.75
CA MET A 107 -6.13 10.82 -10.88
C MET A 107 -7.49 10.17 -10.67
N THR A 108 -8.55 10.88 -11.06
CA THR A 108 -9.88 10.30 -11.16
C THR A 108 -9.78 9.13 -12.14
N VAL A 109 -10.62 8.11 -11.97
CA VAL A 109 -10.72 6.97 -12.90
C VAL A 109 -10.94 7.48 -14.33
N ASP A 110 -11.52 8.67 -14.49
CA ASP A 110 -11.66 9.39 -15.76
C ASP A 110 -10.31 9.69 -16.46
N GLN A 111 -9.25 10.10 -15.73
CA GLN A 111 -7.93 10.32 -16.34
C GLN A 111 -7.23 9.02 -16.77
N LEU A 112 -7.59 7.89 -16.15
CA LEU A 112 -7.11 6.57 -16.54
C LEU A 112 -7.79 6.09 -17.83
N ILE A 113 -9.08 6.41 -18.00
CA ILE A 113 -9.85 6.13 -19.22
C ILE A 113 -9.33 6.98 -20.39
N ASP A 114 -9.01 8.24 -20.15
CA ASP A 114 -8.41 9.14 -21.16
C ASP A 114 -7.00 8.71 -21.60
N TRP A 115 -6.28 7.96 -20.77
CA TRP A 115 -4.96 7.39 -21.12
C TRP A 115 -5.07 6.26 -22.16
N PHE A 116 -6.26 5.67 -22.32
CA PHE A 116 -6.54 4.58 -23.27
C PHE A 116 -7.66 4.97 -24.25
N PRO A 117 -7.42 5.91 -25.19
CA PRO A 117 -8.41 6.33 -26.19
C PRO A 117 -8.83 5.21 -27.16
N ILE A 118 -8.13 4.06 -27.15
CA ILE A 118 -8.41 2.90 -28.00
C ILE A 118 -9.44 1.94 -27.37
N SER A 119 -9.72 2.05 -26.07
CA SER A 119 -10.65 1.15 -25.36
C SER A 119 -12.11 1.34 -25.78
N ALA A 120 -12.47 2.52 -26.29
CA ALA A 120 -13.83 2.83 -26.74
C ALA A 120 -14.17 2.27 -28.14
N THR A 121 -13.17 1.98 -28.98
CA THR A 121 -13.42 1.50 -30.35
C THR A 121 -13.32 -0.02 -30.50
N TRP A 122 -12.53 -0.72 -29.66
CA TRP A 122 -12.38 -2.19 -29.69
C TRP A 122 -12.13 -2.78 -28.29
N PRO A 123 -13.17 -3.01 -27.47
CA PRO A 123 -13.00 -3.49 -26.09
C PRO A 123 -12.35 -4.89 -26.00
N GLY A 124 -12.54 -5.77 -26.99
CA GLY A 124 -11.92 -7.09 -27.00
C GLY A 124 -10.41 -7.09 -27.28
N LEU A 125 -9.96 -6.26 -28.24
CA LEU A 125 -8.55 -6.19 -28.62
C LEU A 125 -7.68 -5.55 -27.53
N THR A 126 -8.20 -4.49 -26.91
CA THR A 126 -7.52 -3.80 -25.79
C THR A 126 -7.40 -4.70 -24.57
N PHE A 127 -8.42 -5.49 -24.26
CA PHE A 127 -8.36 -6.48 -23.19
C PHE A 127 -7.33 -7.58 -23.47
N LEU A 128 -7.29 -8.12 -24.70
CA LEU A 128 -6.30 -9.14 -25.08
C LEU A 128 -4.86 -8.60 -25.06
N LEU A 129 -4.65 -7.37 -25.55
CA LEU A 129 -3.33 -6.73 -25.52
C LEU A 129 -2.90 -6.39 -24.09
N ALA A 130 -3.80 -5.89 -23.23
CA ALA A 130 -3.49 -5.61 -21.83
C ALA A 130 -3.14 -6.90 -21.07
N VAL A 131 -3.91 -7.98 -21.28
CA VAL A 131 -3.61 -9.29 -20.69
C VAL A 131 -2.26 -9.80 -21.19
N LEU A 132 -1.94 -9.69 -22.48
CA LEU A 132 -0.63 -10.09 -23.02
C LEU A 132 0.51 -9.24 -22.46
N ILE A 133 0.37 -7.91 -22.43
CA ILE A 133 1.40 -6.98 -21.95
C ILE A 133 1.68 -7.18 -20.45
N CYS A 134 0.67 -7.54 -19.66
CA CYS A 134 0.86 -7.84 -18.23
C CYS A 134 1.31 -9.28 -17.98
N ALA A 135 0.80 -10.26 -18.72
CA ALA A 135 1.10 -11.67 -18.49
C ALA A 135 2.50 -12.07 -18.97
N VAL A 136 2.95 -11.56 -20.12
CA VAL A 136 4.27 -11.90 -20.69
C VAL A 136 5.44 -11.55 -19.75
N PRO A 137 5.54 -10.35 -19.16
CA PRO A 137 6.64 -10.04 -18.25
C PRO A 137 6.55 -10.82 -16.94
N VAL A 138 5.35 -11.09 -16.42
CA VAL A 138 5.17 -11.93 -15.22
C VAL A 138 5.60 -13.37 -15.50
N PHE A 139 5.22 -13.92 -16.65
CA PHE A 139 5.57 -15.29 -17.03
C PHE A 139 7.08 -15.44 -17.31
N LEU A 140 7.70 -14.45 -17.96
CA LEU A 140 9.16 -14.40 -18.14
C LEU A 140 9.89 -14.30 -16.80
N PHE A 141 9.41 -13.47 -15.87
CA PHE A 141 10.03 -13.34 -14.56
C PHE A 141 9.96 -14.64 -13.75
N ILE A 142 8.80 -15.31 -13.77
CA ILE A 142 8.64 -16.63 -13.12
C ILE A 142 9.53 -17.68 -13.78
N ALA A 143 9.63 -17.71 -15.11
CA ALA A 143 10.46 -18.66 -15.84
C ALA A 143 11.96 -18.47 -15.54
N VAL A 144 12.43 -17.22 -15.49
CA VAL A 144 13.83 -16.91 -15.14
C VAL A 144 14.11 -17.29 -13.69
N TYR A 145 13.20 -16.99 -12.75
CA TYR A 145 13.36 -17.40 -11.35
C TYR A 145 13.40 -18.91 -11.20
N ALA A 146 12.51 -19.64 -11.86
CA ALA A 146 12.50 -21.10 -11.85
C ALA A 146 13.82 -21.67 -12.39
N LEU A 147 14.35 -21.09 -13.48
CA LEU A 147 15.62 -21.53 -14.07
C LEU A 147 16.80 -21.28 -13.13
N VAL A 148 16.85 -20.13 -12.45
CA VAL A 148 17.88 -19.82 -11.45
C VAL A 148 17.81 -20.79 -10.26
N VAL A 149 16.60 -21.10 -9.78
CA VAL A 149 16.39 -22.07 -8.68
C VAL A 149 16.83 -23.47 -9.11
N ILE A 150 16.42 -23.93 -10.29
CA ILE A 150 16.81 -25.25 -10.83
C ILE A 150 18.34 -25.33 -11.03
N TYR A 151 18.98 -24.28 -11.56
CA TYR A 151 20.44 -24.24 -11.68
C TYR A 151 21.13 -24.22 -10.31
N GLY A 152 20.56 -23.54 -9.32
CA GLY A 152 21.05 -23.56 -7.94
C GLY A 152 21.04 -24.97 -7.36
N GLU A 153 19.91 -25.67 -7.44
CA GLU A 153 19.74 -27.05 -6.97
C GLU A 153 20.65 -28.05 -7.72
N LEU A 154 20.78 -27.93 -9.04
CA LEU A 154 21.67 -28.78 -9.83
C LEU A 154 23.16 -28.53 -9.52
N LYS A 155 23.53 -27.28 -9.19
CA LYS A 155 24.90 -26.95 -8.79
C LYS A 155 25.23 -27.43 -7.38
N ILE A 156 24.27 -27.34 -6.46
CA ILE A 156 24.43 -27.85 -5.10
C ILE A 156 24.52 -29.38 -5.10
N SER A 157 23.70 -30.07 -5.90
CA SER A 157 23.71 -31.53 -6.01
C SER A 157 24.99 -32.07 -6.68
N SER A 158 25.53 -31.39 -7.70
CA SER A 158 26.84 -31.74 -8.27
C SER A 158 28.00 -31.47 -7.29
N PHE A 159 27.92 -30.41 -6.48
CA PHE A 159 28.91 -30.14 -5.42
C PHE A 159 28.86 -31.17 -4.28
N MET A 160 27.69 -31.74 -3.98
CA MET A 160 27.53 -32.81 -2.99
C MET A 160 28.06 -34.16 -3.50
N GLN A 161 27.96 -34.45 -4.80
CA GLN A 161 28.56 -35.67 -5.39
C GLN A 161 30.10 -35.63 -5.44
N ASP A 162 30.71 -34.45 -5.59
CA ASP A 162 32.18 -34.30 -5.51
C ASP A 162 32.73 -34.46 -4.09
N LYS A 163 31.99 -34.02 -3.06
CA LYS A 163 32.32 -34.32 -1.65
C LYS A 163 32.09 -35.78 -1.29
N GLY A 164 31.01 -36.40 -1.78
CA GLY A 164 30.74 -37.82 -1.54
C GLY A 164 31.80 -38.75 -2.14
N ARG A 165 32.45 -38.37 -3.25
CA ARG A 165 33.51 -39.16 -3.89
C ARG A 165 34.89 -38.98 -3.24
N THR A 166 35.13 -37.88 -2.52
CA THR A 166 36.38 -37.64 -1.77
C THR A 166 36.37 -38.26 -0.37
N ASP A 167 35.19 -38.52 0.22
CA ASP A 167 35.07 -39.25 1.49
C ASP A 167 34.95 -40.78 1.31
N GLY A 168 34.40 -41.26 0.19
CA GLY A 168 34.33 -42.70 -0.12
C GLY A 168 35.67 -43.33 -0.58
N SER A 169 36.59 -42.52 -1.12
CA SER A 169 37.88 -43.01 -1.63
C SER A 169 38.99 -43.11 -0.57
N ARG A 170 38.79 -42.56 0.65
CA ARG A 170 39.70 -42.80 1.78
C ARG A 170 39.30 -43.97 2.68
N CYS A 171 38.01 -44.31 2.76
CA CYS A 171 37.56 -45.44 3.58
C CYS A 171 37.79 -46.81 2.90
N GLY A 172 37.76 -46.88 1.56
CA GLY A 172 38.02 -48.12 0.82
C GLY A 172 39.49 -48.58 0.83
N ALA A 173 40.45 -47.64 0.87
CA ALA A 173 41.87 -47.98 0.83
C ALA A 173 42.46 -48.36 2.19
N SER A 174 41.88 -47.89 3.31
CA SER A 174 42.31 -48.28 4.66
C SER A 174 41.65 -49.56 5.17
N CYS A 175 40.43 -49.88 4.72
CA CYS A 175 39.77 -51.14 5.13
C CYS A 175 40.30 -52.36 4.37
N LEU A 176 40.76 -52.18 3.11
CA LEU A 176 41.39 -53.28 2.34
C LEU A 176 42.79 -53.67 2.86
N ALA A 177 43.44 -52.79 3.62
CA ALA A 177 44.74 -53.07 4.25
C ALA A 177 44.63 -53.84 5.59
N LEU A 178 43.42 -53.95 6.16
CA LEU A 178 43.21 -54.55 7.50
C LEU A 178 42.22 -55.72 7.54
N GLY A 179 41.60 -56.12 6.43
CA GLY A 179 40.97 -57.45 6.31
C GLY A 179 39.80 -57.75 7.27
N ILE A 180 39.03 -56.75 7.69
CA ILE A 180 37.85 -56.94 8.56
C ILE A 180 36.58 -56.71 7.75
N THR A 181 35.74 -57.75 7.69
CA THR A 181 34.47 -57.80 6.95
C THR A 181 33.43 -56.86 7.57
N ALA A 182 32.73 -56.14 6.68
CA ALA A 182 31.62 -55.25 7.00
C ALA A 182 30.39 -56.04 7.48
N ALA A 183 30.33 -56.31 8.79
CA ALA A 183 29.13 -56.80 9.46
C ALA A 183 28.95 -56.06 10.78
N HIS A 184 28.88 -54.72 10.71
CA HIS A 184 28.13 -53.84 11.61
C HIS A 184 28.40 -52.39 11.23
N CYS A 185 27.49 -51.83 10.45
CA CYS A 185 27.05 -50.44 10.55
C CYS A 185 25.58 -50.43 10.15
#